data_AF-A0A645HYU9-F1
#
_entry.id   AF-A0A645HYU9-F1
#
_cell.length_a   1.000
_cell.length_b   1.000
_cell.length_c   1.000
_cell.angle_alpha   90.00
_cell.angle_beta   90.00
_cell.angle_gamma   90.00
#
_symmetry.space_group_name_H-M   'P 1'
#
loop_
_entity.id
_entity.type
_entity.pdbx_description
1 polymer ?
#
loop_
_entity_poly.entity_id
_entity_poly.type
_entity_poly.pdbx_seq_one_letter_code
_entity_poly.pdbx_strand_id
1 'polypeptide(L)' 'MRFVIEKDGSVTNAQVLRSVDASLDKEAMRVVGLMPKWKPGIQKGKAVRVYYTMPVAFQLKN' A
#
# COMPACT_ATOMS: atom_id res chain seq x y z
N MET A 1 5.84 3.27 -2.23
CA MET A 1 5.06 2.06 -2.55
C MET A 1 3.72 2.47 -3.16
N ARG A 2 3.21 1.72 -4.13
CA ARG A 2 1.85 1.87 -4.65
C ARG A 2 1.04 0.64 -4.29
N PHE A 3 -0.23 0.81 -3.94
CA PHE A 3 -1.18 -0.29 -3.78
C PHE A 3 -2.58 0.18 -4.17
N VAL A 4 -3.51 -0.77 -4.23
CA VAL A 4 -4.91 -0.52 -4.53
C VAL A 4 -5.71 -0.59 -3.24
N ILE A 5 -6.57 0.41 -3.02
CA ILE A 5 -7.64 0.32 -2.03
C ILE A 5 -8.91 -0.08 -2.78
N GLU A 6 -9.42 -1.27 -2.47
CA GLU A 6 -10.62 -1.84 -3.05
C GLU A 6 -11.88 -1.15 -2.53
N LYS A 7 -13.02 -1.41 -3.21
CA LYS A 7 -14.32 -0.82 -2.81
C LYS A 7 -14.78 -1.27 -1.42
N ASP A 8 -14.32 -2.43 -0.96
CA ASP A 8 -14.59 -2.95 0.38
C ASP A 8 -13.54 -2.50 1.42
N GLY A 9 -12.56 -1.71 1.00
CA GLY A 9 -11.45 -1.24 1.83
C GLY A 9 -10.24 -2.17 1.89
N SER A 10 -10.29 -3.37 1.32
CA SER A 10 -9.11 -4.26 1.30
C SER A 10 -7.96 -3.63 0.50
N VAL A 11 -6.72 -3.94 0.93
CA VAL A 11 -5.50 -3.47 0.26
C VAL A 11 -4.95 -4.60 -0.62
N THR A 12 -4.83 -4.32 -1.92
CA THR A 12 -4.38 -5.30 -2.92
C THR A 12 -3.29 -4.72 -3.82
N ASN A 13 -2.67 -5.55 -4.65
CA ASN A 13 -1.74 -5.15 -5.71
C ASN A 13 -0.62 -4.20 -5.23
N ALA A 14 -0.02 -4.51 -4.08
CA ALA A 14 1.12 -3.77 -3.56
C ALA A 14 2.33 -3.90 -4.48
N GLN A 15 2.97 -2.78 -4.77
CA GLN A 15 4.11 -2.67 -5.68
C GLN A 15 5.13 -1.67 -5.15
N VAL A 16 6.40 -2.11 -5.10
CA VAL A 16 7.52 -1.22 -4.86
C VAL A 16 7.78 -0.39 -6.11
N LEU A 17 7.68 0.94 -6.00
CA LEU A 17 7.91 1.86 -7.13
C LEU A 17 9.40 2.18 -7.33
N ARG A 18 10.17 2.17 -6.25
CA ARG A 18 11.61 2.42 -6.25
C ARG A 18 12.24 1.49 -5.22
N SER A 19 13.01 0.53 -5.71
CA SER A 19 13.76 -0.41 -4.89
C SER A 19 15.02 0.25 -4.34
N VAL A 20 15.40 -0.15 -3.13
CA VAL A 20 16.67 0.24 -2.49
C VAL A 20 17.46 -1.03 -2.14
N ASP A 21 16.78 -2.02 -1.56
CA ASP A 21 17.33 -3.33 -1.23
C ASP A 21 16.21 -4.38 -1.23
N ALA A 22 16.52 -5.60 -1.68
CA ALA A 22 15.51 -6.66 -1.84
C ALA A 22 14.89 -7.12 -0.51
N SER A 23 15.65 -7.08 0.60
CA SER A 23 15.14 -7.43 1.92
C SER A 23 14.16 -6.38 2.43
N LEU A 24 14.46 -5.10 2.20
CA LEU A 24 13.57 -3.99 2.55
C LEU A 24 12.30 -4.01 1.70
N ASP A 25 12.41 -4.33 0.42
CA ASP A 25 11.25 -4.47 -0.48
C ASP A 25 10.31 -5.59 -0.02
N LYS A 26 10.87 -6.75 0.36
CA LYS A 26 10.10 -7.88 0.89
C LYS A 26 9.35 -7.48 2.17
N GLU A 27 10.03 -6.76 3.06
CA GLU A 27 9.42 -6.30 4.31
C GLU A 27 8.34 -5.23 4.07
N ALA A 28 8.58 -4.30 3.15
CA ALA A 28 7.61 -3.30 2.73
C ALA A 28 6.31 -3.98 2.23
N MET A 29 6.44 -4.96 1.34
CA MET A 29 5.30 -5.71 0.81
C MET A 29 4.55 -6.48 1.91
N ARG A 30 5.28 -7.14 2.82
CA ARG A 30 4.68 -7.87 3.95
C ARG A 30 3.84 -6.94 4.84
N VAL A 31 4.39 -5.80 5.24
CA VAL A 31 3.70 -4.84 6.11
C VAL A 31 2.45 -4.27 5.46
N VAL A 32 2.50 -3.93 4.17
CA VAL A 32 1.28 -3.48 3.45
C VAL A 32 0.23 -4.59 3.33
N GLY A 33 0.65 -5.84 3.12
CA GLY A 33 -0.27 -6.98 3.11
C GLY A 33 -0.94 -7.27 4.45
N LEU A 34 -0.37 -6.79 5.57
CA LEU A 34 -0.95 -6.92 6.91
C LEU A 34 -1.83 -5.74 7.32
N MET A 35 -1.96 -4.72 6.47
CA MET A 35 -2.79 -3.57 6.80
C MET A 35 -4.25 -3.98 6.97
N PRO A 36 -4.97 -3.36 7.92
CA PRO A 36 -6.41 -3.58 8.05
C PRO A 36 -7.15 -3.06 6.80
N LYS A 37 -8.46 -3.22 6.75
CA LYS A 37 -9.27 -2.56 5.73
C LYS A 37 -9.23 -1.03 5.92
N TRP A 38 -9.03 -0.32 4.82
CA TRP A 38 -9.02 1.14 4.75
C TRP A 38 -10.38 1.67 4.33
N LYS A 39 -10.59 2.98 4.47
CA LYS A 39 -11.78 3.61 3.88
C LYS A 39 -11.62 3.65 2.35
N PRO A 40 -12.59 3.13 1.58
CA PRO A 40 -12.53 3.19 0.13
C PRO A 40 -12.66 4.64 -0.36
N GLY A 41 -12.18 4.89 -1.58
CA GLY A 41 -12.48 6.15 -2.27
C GLY A 41 -13.97 6.25 -2.59
N ILE A 42 -14.55 7.44 -2.48
CA ILE A 42 -15.95 7.71 -2.84
C ILE A 42 -15.99 8.68 -4.02
N GLN A 43 -16.73 8.32 -5.06
CA GLN A 43 -17.04 9.22 -6.18
C GLN A 43 -18.55 9.18 -6.44
N LYS A 44 -19.18 10.36 -6.46
CA LYS A 44 -20.64 10.50 -6.66
C LYS A 44 -21.47 9.58 -5.74
N GLY A 45 -21.07 9.49 -4.47
CA GLY A 45 -21.73 8.66 -3.45
C GLY A 45 -21.48 7.15 -3.57
N LYS A 46 -20.64 6.69 -4.51
CA LYS A 46 -20.34 5.26 -4.71
C LYS A 46 -18.88 4.96 -4.36
N ALA A 47 -18.67 3.81 -3.72
CA ALA A 47 -17.33 3.29 -3.46
C ALA A 47 -16.63 2.91 -4.78
N VAL A 48 -15.41 3.42 -4.95
CA VAL A 48 -14.56 3.18 -6.11
C VAL A 48 -13.20 2.66 -5.67
N ARG A 49 -12.61 1.83 -6.54
CA ARG A 49 -11.23 1.39 -6.40
C ARG A 49 -10.30 2.56 -6.69
N VAL A 50 -9.27 2.74 -5.86
CA VAL A 50 -8.28 3.81 -6.06
C VAL A 50 -6.87 3.27 -5.93
N TYR A 51 -5.94 3.86 -6.68
CA TYR A 51 -4.51 3.70 -6.40
C TYR A 51 -4.12 4.66 -5.29
N TYR A 52 -3.36 4.16 -4.32
CA TYR A 52 -2.73 4.97 -3.29
C TYR A 52 -1.21 4.80 -3.33
N THR A 53 -0.49 5.92 -3.22
CA THR A 53 0.98 5.92 -3.20
C THR A 53 1.44 6.41 -1.84
N MET A 54 2.07 5.53 -1.08
CA MET A 54 2.57 5.82 0.26
C MET A 54 4.11 5.79 0.27
N PRO A 55 4.79 6.83 0.79
CA PRO A 55 6.22 6.76 1.02
C PRO A 55 6.52 5.77 2.16
N VAL A 56 7.53 4.91 1.96
CA VAL A 56 8.03 3.98 2.98
C VAL A 56 9.48 4.36 3.23
N ALA A 57 9.78 4.83 4.43
CA ALA A 57 11.13 5.21 4.84
C ALA A 57 11.65 4.18 5.85
N PHE A 58 12.85 3.69 5.63
CA PHE A 58 13.54 2.78 6.54
C PHE A 58 14.58 3.55 7.34
N GLN A 59 14.57 3.39 8.66
CA GLN A 59 15.64 3.83 9.53
C GLN A 59 16.43 2.61 9.97
N LEU A 60 17.64 2.46 9.43
CA LEU A 60 18.57 1.42 9.85
C LEU A 60 19.28 1.88 11.12
N LYS A 61 19.32 1.01 12.12
CA LYS A 61 20.15 1.25 13.30
C LYS A 61 21.56 0.77 12.98
N ASN A 62 22.54 1.64 13.24
CA ASN A 62 23.94 1.27 13.33
C ASN A 62 24.21 0.56 14.67
#